data_AF-A0A7Y7NXZ1-F1
#
_entry.id   AF-A0A7Y7NXZ1-F1
#
_cell.length_a   1.000
_cell.length_b   1.000
_cell.length_c   1.000
_cell.angle_alpha   90.00
_cell.angle_beta   90.00
_cell.angle_gamma   90.00
#
_symmetry.space_group_name_H-M   'P 1'
#
loop_
_entity.id
_entity.type
_entity.pdbx_description
1 polymer ?
#
loop_
_entity_poly.entity_id
_entity_poly.type
_entity_poly.pdbx_seq_one_letter_code
_entity_poly.pdbx_strand_id
1 'polypeptide(L)'
;VSGTGDYYYADPTITGLVSTEDLVVMFDEMGIETNLDVDKILEVGRMVERVVGRRLRSECIKTGRIPKSLSGKYGSIEEILSKDAMKL
;
A
#
# COMPACT_ATOMS: atom_id res chain seq x y z
N VAL A 1 -11.33 -12.68 -1.46
CA VAL A 1 -11.51 -14.12 -1.72
C VAL A 1 -10.16 -14.79 -1.53
N SER A 2 -10.03 -15.83 -0.71
CA SER A 2 -8.84 -16.69 -0.77
C SER A 2 -8.92 -17.41 -2.12
N GLY A 3 -8.30 -16.83 -3.14
CA GLY A 3 -8.30 -17.40 -4.47
C GLY A 3 -7.78 -18.82 -4.36
N THR A 4 -8.55 -19.76 -4.92
CA THR A 4 -8.01 -21.02 -5.43
C THR A 4 -7.08 -21.74 -4.44
N GLY A 5 -7.63 -22.26 -3.33
CA GLY A 5 -6.87 -22.95 -2.26
C GLY A 5 -6.06 -24.17 -2.73
N ASP A 6 -5.78 -25.12 -1.83
CA ASP A 6 -4.86 -26.27 -2.04
C ASP A 6 -5.05 -27.07 -3.35
N TYR A 7 -6.22 -26.97 -3.98
CA TYR A 7 -6.52 -27.58 -5.28
C TYR A 7 -5.73 -26.98 -6.47
N TYR A 8 -5.35 -25.70 -6.42
CA TYR A 8 -4.73 -25.02 -7.56
C TYR A 8 -3.26 -24.67 -7.35
N TYR A 9 -2.83 -24.41 -6.11
CA TYR A 9 -1.49 -23.91 -5.83
C TYR A 9 -0.91 -24.54 -4.56
N ALA A 10 0.40 -24.83 -4.62
CA ALA A 10 1.14 -25.41 -3.50
C ALA A 10 1.22 -24.46 -2.29
N ASP A 11 1.29 -23.15 -2.54
CA ASP A 11 1.17 -22.13 -1.51
C ASP A 11 0.07 -21.14 -1.93
N PRO A 12 -1.16 -21.28 -1.40
CA PRO A 12 -2.26 -20.40 -1.75
C PRO A 12 -2.07 -18.98 -1.20
N THR A 13 -1.09 -18.74 -0.32
CA THR A 13 -0.86 -17.43 0.32
C THR A 13 -0.10 -16.45 -0.57
N ILE A 14 0.73 -16.94 -1.49
CA ILE A 14 1.48 -16.11 -2.45
C ILE A 14 0.68 -15.83 -3.72
N THR A 15 -0.32 -16.65 -4.02
CA THR A 15 -1.18 -16.53 -5.22
C THR A 15 -2.39 -15.61 -5.01
N GLY A 16 -3.08 -15.30 -6.11
CA GLY A 16 -4.28 -14.45 -6.12
C GLY A 16 -4.19 -13.32 -7.13
N LEU A 17 -5.19 -12.44 -7.12
CA LEU A 17 -5.21 -11.22 -7.92
C LEU A 17 -4.37 -10.13 -7.24
N VAL A 18 -3.89 -9.19 -8.05
CA VAL A 18 -3.31 -7.94 -7.55
C VAL A 18 -4.35 -7.18 -6.72
N SER A 19 -3.91 -6.51 -5.65
CA SER A 19 -4.77 -5.60 -4.90
C SER A 19 -5.11 -4.39 -5.77
N THR A 20 -6.41 -4.07 -5.86
CA THR A 20 -6.87 -2.89 -6.61
C THR A 20 -6.29 -1.61 -6.01
N GLU A 21 -6.19 -1.53 -4.69
CA GLU A 21 -5.64 -0.39 -3.98
C GLU A 21 -4.18 -0.11 -4.35
N ASP A 22 -3.35 -1.15 -4.36
CA ASP A 22 -1.93 -1.02 -4.71
C ASP A 22 -1.74 -0.67 -6.20
N LEU A 23 -2.56 -1.29 -7.07
CA LEU A 23 -2.55 -1.01 -8.51
C LEU A 23 -2.94 0.45 -8.82
N VAL A 24 -3.99 0.94 -8.19
CA VAL A 24 -4.51 2.29 -8.43
C VAL A 24 -3.55 3.35 -7.89
N VAL A 25 -2.96 3.14 -6.71
CA VAL A 25 -1.92 4.05 -6.19
C VAL A 25 -0.73 4.07 -7.14
N MET A 26 -0.27 2.91 -7.63
CA MET A 26 0.83 2.87 -8.59
C MET A 26 0.51 3.67 -9.87
N PHE A 27 -0.69 3.51 -10.43
CA PHE A 27 -1.09 4.24 -11.64
C PHE A 27 -1.25 5.74 -11.42
N ASP A 28 -1.81 6.15 -10.28
CA ASP A 28 -1.90 7.56 -9.87
C ASP A 28 -0.51 8.20 -9.78
N GLU A 29 0.47 7.49 -9.19
CA GLU A 29 1.86 7.95 -9.10
C GLU A 29 2.57 7.99 -10.46
N MET A 30 2.20 7.09 -11.39
CA MET A 30 2.71 7.09 -12.76
C MET A 30 2.01 8.10 -13.68
N GLY A 31 0.99 8.81 -13.19
CA GLY A 31 0.19 9.74 -14.00
C GLY A 31 -0.73 9.06 -15.02
N ILE A 32 -1.09 7.80 -14.79
CA ILE A 32 -2.01 7.04 -15.65
C ILE A 32 -3.44 7.21 -15.12
N GLU A 33 -4.32 7.77 -15.95
CA GLU A 33 -5.72 7.98 -15.58
C GLU A 33 -6.50 6.66 -15.53
N THR A 34 -7.16 6.43 -14.39
CA THR A 34 -8.01 5.25 -14.15
C THR A 34 -9.49 5.59 -13.99
N ASN A 35 -9.85 6.88 -13.94
CA ASN A 35 -11.19 7.38 -13.57
C ASN A 35 -11.67 6.92 -12.18
N LEU A 36 -10.76 6.51 -11.30
CA LEU A 36 -11.07 6.10 -9.94
C LEU A 36 -10.61 7.17 -8.94
N ASP A 37 -11.44 7.40 -7.93
CA ASP A 37 -11.06 8.18 -6.75
C ASP A 37 -10.22 7.30 -5.82
N VAL A 38 -8.90 7.47 -5.86
CA VAL A 38 -7.95 6.65 -5.11
C VAL A 38 -8.20 6.75 -3.59
N ASP A 39 -8.60 7.91 -3.07
CA ASP A 39 -8.80 8.07 -1.63
C ASP A 39 -10.01 7.27 -1.15
N LYS A 40 -11.08 7.23 -1.97
CA LYS A 40 -12.22 6.34 -1.73
C LYS A 40 -11.86 4.88 -1.85
N ILE A 41 -11.03 4.49 -2.82
CA ILE A 41 -10.55 3.12 -2.96
C ILE A 41 -9.81 2.69 -1.68
N LEU A 42 -8.92 3.53 -1.16
CA LEU A 42 -8.20 3.26 0.08
C LEU A 42 -9.13 3.21 1.31
N GLU A 43 -10.17 4.05 1.35
CA GLU A 43 -11.20 4.00 2.40
C GLU A 43 -11.97 2.69 2.38
N VAL A 44 -12.44 2.27 1.21
CA VAL A 44 -13.15 1.01 1.01
C VAL A 44 -12.25 -0.17 1.38
N GLY A 45 -10.98 -0.19 0.97
CA GLY A 45 -10.05 -1.24 1.34
C GLY A 45 -9.89 -1.40 2.86
N ARG A 46 -9.74 -0.28 3.58
CA ARG A 46 -9.72 -0.29 5.07
C ARG A 46 -11.03 -0.77 5.68
N MET A 47 -12.17 -0.42 5.07
CA MET A 47 -13.48 -0.92 5.50
C MET A 47 -13.58 -2.43 5.31
N VAL A 48 -13.19 -2.95 4.13
CA VAL A 48 -13.25 -4.37 3.80
C VAL A 48 -12.35 -5.17 4.74
N GLU A 49 -11.14 -4.70 5.05
CA GLU A 49 -10.25 -5.37 6.02
C GLU A 49 -10.94 -5.55 7.39
N ARG A 50 -11.61 -4.49 7.89
CA ARG A 50 -12.39 -4.56 9.14
C ARG A 50 -13.54 -5.55 9.05
N VAL A 51 -14.30 -5.53 7.94
CA VAL A 51 -15.47 -6.40 7.75
C VAL A 51 -15.08 -7.87 7.64
N VAL A 52 -14.01 -8.17 6.89
CA VAL A 52 -13.53 -9.55 6.69
C VAL A 52 -12.84 -10.07 7.96
N GLY A 53 -12.36 -9.19 8.84
CA GLY A 53 -11.78 -9.57 10.13
C GLY A 53 -10.40 -10.24 10.02
N ARG A 54 -9.69 -10.04 8.91
CA ARG A 54 -8.31 -10.50 8.72
C ARG A 54 -7.52 -9.47 7.93
N ARG A 55 -6.20 -9.49 8.08
CA ARG A 55 -5.30 -8.63 7.30
C ARG A 55 -5.42 -8.91 5.80
N LEU A 56 -5.54 -7.85 5.01
CA LEU A 56 -5.50 -7.89 3.55
C LEU A 56 -4.07 -7.63 3.06
N ARG A 57 -3.79 -8.09 1.83
CA ARG A 57 -2.45 -8.01 1.21
C ARG A 57 -2.12 -6.62 0.67
N SER A 58 -3.10 -5.71 0.56
CA SER A 58 -2.81 -4.34 0.13
C SER A 58 -1.85 -3.69 1.13
N GLU A 59 -0.73 -3.15 0.64
CA GLU A 59 0.14 -2.30 1.46
C GLU A 59 -0.36 -0.86 1.48
N CYS A 60 -0.97 -0.39 0.38
CA CYS A 60 -1.47 0.98 0.27
C CYS A 60 -2.63 1.30 1.22
N ILE A 61 -3.47 0.34 1.62
CA ILE A 61 -4.49 0.60 2.66
C ILE A 61 -3.86 0.93 4.03
N LYS A 62 -2.60 0.52 4.24
CA LYS A 62 -1.84 0.72 5.48
C LYS A 62 -0.96 1.97 5.41
N THR A 63 -0.28 2.16 4.27
CA THR A 63 0.67 3.26 4.08
C THR A 63 0.02 4.54 3.55
N GLY A 64 -1.12 4.41 2.86
CA GLY A 64 -1.69 5.48 2.06
C GLY A 64 -0.92 5.71 0.75
N ARG A 65 -1.20 6.85 0.10
CA ARG A 65 -0.46 7.35 -1.07
C ARG A 65 0.96 7.76 -0.70
N ILE A 66 1.80 7.97 -1.71
CA ILE A 66 3.16 8.49 -1.51
C ILE A 66 3.06 9.96 -1.05
N PRO A 67 3.67 10.32 0.10
CA PRO A 67 3.71 11.70 0.55
C PRO A 67 4.40 12.59 -0.50
N LYS A 68 3.70 13.65 -0.95
CA LYS A 68 4.25 14.63 -1.91
C LYS A 68 5.16 15.67 -1.25
N SER A 69 5.20 15.68 0.06
CA SER A 69 6.11 16.47 0.88
C SER A 69 6.63 15.63 2.05
N LEU A 70 7.77 16.03 2.60
CA LEU A 70 8.31 15.43 3.81
C LEU A 70 7.30 15.59 4.95
N SER A 71 6.85 14.47 5.49
CA SER A 71 5.86 14.44 6.57
C SER A 71 6.44 14.83 7.94
N GLY A 72 7.73 15.17 8.02
CA GLY A 72 8.45 15.46 9.27
C GLY A 72 8.60 14.26 10.22
N LYS A 73 8.01 13.10 9.89
CA LYS A 73 8.02 11.88 10.71
C LYS A 73 9.42 11.28 10.91
N TYR A 74 10.36 11.68 10.06
CA TYR A 74 11.78 11.29 10.12
C TYR A 74 12.73 12.45 10.45
N GLY A 75 12.20 13.62 10.84
CA GLY A 75 12.97 14.86 11.00
C GLY A 75 13.14 15.65 9.70
N SER A 76 13.74 16.83 9.80
CA SER A 76 14.09 17.62 8.61
C SER A 76 15.21 16.91 7.80
N ILE A 77 15.39 17.25 6.52
CA ILE A 77 16.47 16.65 5.69
C ILE A 77 17.83 16.84 6.37
N GLU A 78 18.03 18.00 6.98
CA GLU A 78 19.23 18.37 7.71
C GLU A 78 19.45 17.47 8.94
N GLU A 79 18.39 17.12 9.67
CA GLU A 79 18.45 16.18 10.79
C GLU A 79 18.74 14.75 10.34
N ILE A 80 18.25 14.33 9.18
CA ILE A 80 18.53 12.99 8.62
C ILE A 80 20.00 12.90 8.20
N LEU A 81 20.48 13.88 7.44
CA LEU A 81 21.86 13.92 6.96
C LEU A 81 22.88 14.03 8.11
N SER A 82 22.58 14.81 9.15
CA SER A 82 23.47 14.91 10.32
C SER A 82 23.59 13.61 11.11
N LYS A 83 22.50 12.82 11.23
CA LYS A 83 22.50 11.53 11.92
C LYS A 83 23.26 10.45 11.17
N ASP A 84 23.25 10.48 9.84
CA ASP A 84 24.00 9.52 9.02
C ASP A 84 25.48 9.89 8.91
N ALA A 85 25.82 11.19 8.90
CA ALA A 85 27.20 11.64 8.98
C ALA A 85 27.88 11.29 10.33
N MET A 86 27.12 11.17 11.43
CA MET A 86 27.64 10.76 12.74
C MET A 86 27.83 9.24 12.91
N LYS A 87 27.46 8.43 11.91
CA LYS A 87 27.62 6.97 11.91
C LYS A 87 28.84 6.48 11.10
N LEU A 88 29.62 7.40 10.52
CA LEU A 88 30.91 7.16 9.88
C LEU A 88 32.04 7.64 10.79
#